data_AF-A0A4D6FDN8-F1
#
_entry.id   AF-A0A4D6FDN8-F1
#
_cell.length_a   1.000
_cell.length_b   1.000
_cell.length_c   1.000
_cell.angle_alpha   90.00
_cell.angle_beta   90.00
_cell.angle_gamma   90.00
#
_symmetry.space_group_name_H-M   'P 1'
#
loop_
_entity.id
_entity.type
_entity.pdbx_description
1 polymer ?
#
loop_
_entity_poly.entity_id
_entity_poly.type
_entity_poly.pdbx_seq_one_letter_code
_entity_poly.pdbx_strand_id
1 'polypeptide(L)'
;NGFIVLEIQGEGQFNDAEIRQWLSNSFWNHPFTGLLVSTNRNRKSGQIANVRKFFKTTSDGSQMTIEHTIDNNGKRLRLALASDVETAASADLEVELKLNLANQAFKLTSGSQGTVALTVGALWNASYTAD
;
A
#
# COMPACT_ATOMS: atom_id res chain seq x y z
N ASN A 1 14.94 -2.59 6.15
CA ASN A 1 13.58 -2.03 6.08
C ASN A 1 12.97 -2.38 4.74
N GLY A 2 11.82 -3.04 4.77
CA GLY A 2 11.16 -3.53 3.56
C GLY A 2 10.06 -2.63 3.06
N PHE A 3 9.71 -2.83 1.80
CA PHE A 3 8.60 -2.14 1.16
C PHE A 3 7.80 -3.09 0.27
N ILE A 4 6.49 -2.86 0.20
CA ILE A 4 5.73 -3.20 -1.01
C ILE A 4 5.82 -2.00 -1.94
N VAL A 5 6.17 -2.26 -3.20
CA VAL A 5 6.38 -1.26 -4.24
C VAL A 5 5.29 -1.43 -5.29
N LEU A 6 4.64 -0.33 -5.63
CA LEU A 6 3.75 -0.23 -6.76
C LEU A 6 4.36 0.79 -7.73
N GLU A 7 4.49 0.42 -8.99
CA GLU A 7 5.09 1.30 -9.99
C GLU A 7 4.20 1.45 -11.21
N ILE A 8 3.93 2.71 -11.56
CA ILE A 8 3.20 3.08 -12.77
C ILE A 8 4.18 3.12 -13.93
N GLN A 9 3.91 2.30 -14.94
CA GLN A 9 4.55 2.35 -16.25
C GLN A 9 3.72 3.24 -17.18
N GLY A 10 4.39 3.98 -18.08
CA GLY A 10 3.74 4.91 -19.02
C GLY A 10 3.51 6.32 -18.44
N GLU A 11 2.53 7.03 -19.00
CA GLU A 11 2.28 8.47 -18.78
C GLU A 11 1.31 8.76 -17.62
N GLY A 12 1.53 8.08 -16.49
CA GLY A 12 0.75 8.25 -15.27
C GLY A 12 1.60 8.59 -14.06
N GLN A 13 0.96 9.19 -13.06
CA GLN A 13 1.53 9.43 -11.74
C GLN A 13 0.49 9.12 -10.66
N PHE A 14 0.96 8.73 -9.49
CA PHE A 14 0.14 8.68 -8.30
C PHE A 14 -0.32 10.09 -7.91
N ASN A 15 -1.54 10.17 -7.40
CA ASN A 15 -2.06 11.36 -6.76
C ASN A 15 -1.85 11.25 -5.25
N ASP A 16 -0.93 12.06 -4.70
CA ASP A 16 -0.50 11.97 -3.30
C ASP A 16 -1.66 12.09 -2.31
N ALA A 17 -2.55 13.07 -2.51
CA ALA A 17 -3.69 13.28 -1.62
C ALA A 17 -4.65 12.08 -1.61
N GLU A 18 -4.94 11.52 -2.78
CA GLU A 18 -5.87 10.39 -2.93
C GLU A 18 -5.24 9.06 -2.46
N ILE A 19 -3.93 8.87 -2.67
CA ILE A 19 -3.19 7.75 -2.09
C ILE A 19 -3.20 7.84 -0.57
N ARG A 20 -2.97 9.02 0.01
CA ARG A 20 -3.03 9.22 1.45
C ARG A 20 -4.43 8.88 1.99
N GLN A 21 -5.49 9.32 1.31
CA GLN A 21 -6.86 8.99 1.70
C GLN A 21 -7.14 7.49 1.62
N TRP A 22 -6.79 6.85 0.50
CA TRP A 22 -6.97 5.41 0.28
C TRP A 22 -6.25 4.55 1.32
N LEU A 23 -5.03 4.96 1.71
CA LEU A 23 -4.20 4.26 2.69
C LEU A 23 -4.47 4.68 4.14
N SER A 24 -5.49 5.50 4.38
CA SER A 24 -5.94 5.87 5.72
C SER A 24 -7.20 5.11 6.13
N ASN A 25 -7.37 4.90 7.43
CA ASN A 25 -8.68 4.52 7.95
C ASN A 25 -9.59 5.77 8.08
N SER A 26 -10.90 5.56 8.21
CA SER A 26 -11.86 6.66 8.21
C SER A 26 -11.91 7.45 9.51
N PHE A 27 -11.52 6.84 10.64
CA PHE A 27 -11.52 7.47 11.97
C PHE A 27 -10.71 6.64 12.97
N TRP A 28 -10.51 7.17 14.18
CA TRP A 28 -9.83 6.47 15.27
C TRP A 28 -10.47 5.11 15.53
N ASN A 29 -9.64 4.08 15.67
CA ASN A 29 -10.06 2.68 15.83
C ASN A 29 -10.88 2.05 14.69
N HIS A 30 -11.20 2.78 13.61
CA HIS A 30 -11.85 2.19 12.44
C HIS A 30 -10.87 1.32 11.64
N PRO A 31 -11.33 0.24 11.01
CA PRO A 31 -10.49 -0.57 10.15
C PRO A 31 -10.07 0.19 8.89
N PHE A 32 -8.90 -0.17 8.35
CA PHE A 32 -8.51 0.19 6.99
C PHE A 32 -9.42 -0.52 5.99
N THR A 33 -9.79 0.17 4.92
CA THR A 33 -10.63 -0.40 3.85
C THR A 33 -9.85 -0.53 2.54
N GLY A 34 -8.88 0.36 2.28
CA GLY A 34 -8.05 0.33 1.08
C GLY A 34 -6.99 -0.77 1.05
N LEU A 35 -6.63 -1.32 2.22
CA LEU A 35 -5.65 -2.40 2.35
C LEU A 35 -6.10 -3.40 3.40
N LEU A 36 -6.10 -4.69 3.04
CA LEU A 36 -6.40 -5.79 3.96
C LEU A 36 -5.19 -6.72 4.07
N VAL A 37 -5.00 -7.32 5.25
CA VAL A 37 -3.94 -8.30 5.49
C VAL A 37 -4.49 -9.61 6.05
N SER A 38 -3.85 -10.72 5.70
CA SER A 38 -4.12 -12.06 6.21
C SER A 38 -3.08 -12.41 7.28
N THR A 39 -3.50 -12.63 8.53
CA THR A 39 -2.60 -13.14 9.59
C THR A 39 -2.68 -14.67 9.74
N ASN A 40 -3.60 -15.30 9.00
CA ASN A 40 -3.84 -16.73 8.91
C ASN A 40 -4.65 -17.02 7.63
N ARG A 41 -4.54 -18.26 7.11
CA ARG A 41 -5.20 -18.68 5.86
C ARG A 41 -6.66 -18.20 5.79
N ASN A 42 -7.00 -17.57 4.66
CA ASN A 42 -8.36 -17.26 4.22
C ASN A 42 -9.11 -16.16 4.99
N ARG A 43 -8.47 -15.39 5.88
CA ARG A 43 -9.13 -14.27 6.56
C ARG A 43 -8.35 -12.97 6.41
N LYS A 44 -8.78 -12.17 5.44
CA LYS A 44 -8.29 -10.82 5.21
C LYS A 44 -8.98 -9.84 6.15
N SER A 45 -8.22 -8.94 6.75
CA SER A 45 -8.70 -8.01 7.76
C SER A 45 -8.00 -6.67 7.62
N GLY A 46 -8.80 -5.59 7.66
CA GLY A 46 -8.31 -4.21 7.77
C GLY A 46 -8.20 -3.73 9.22
N GLN A 47 -8.42 -4.62 10.20
CA GLN A 47 -8.30 -4.25 11.61
C GLN A 47 -6.89 -3.73 11.90
N ILE A 48 -6.82 -2.61 12.62
CA ILE A 48 -5.57 -1.89 12.92
C ILE A 48 -4.50 -2.83 13.48
N ALA A 49 -4.89 -3.66 14.46
CA ALA A 49 -3.97 -4.59 15.12
C ALA A 49 -3.39 -5.63 14.15
N ASN A 50 -4.10 -5.96 13.07
CA ASN A 50 -3.60 -6.86 12.02
C ASN A 50 -2.73 -6.10 11.03
N VAL A 51 -3.17 -4.93 10.54
CA VAL A 51 -2.41 -4.11 9.59
C VAL A 51 -1.05 -3.70 10.15
N ARG A 52 -0.97 -3.36 11.46
CA ARG A 52 0.29 -2.99 12.13
C ARG A 52 1.31 -4.12 12.24
N LYS A 53 0.91 -5.38 12.10
CA LYS A 53 1.85 -6.52 12.03
C LYS A 53 2.61 -6.54 10.70
N PHE A 54 2.07 -5.89 9.68
CA PHE A 54 2.61 -5.88 8.33
C PHE A 54 3.27 -4.56 7.98
N PHE A 55 2.62 -3.46 8.34
CA PHE A 55 3.00 -2.13 7.89
C PHE A 55 3.24 -1.19 9.06
N LYS A 56 4.14 -0.23 8.84
CA LYS A 56 4.22 0.94 9.70
C LYS A 56 2.99 1.82 9.48
N THR A 57 2.51 2.44 10.55
CA THR A 57 1.38 3.38 10.51
C THR A 57 1.74 4.63 11.28
N THR A 58 1.39 5.79 10.74
CA THR A 58 1.41 7.08 11.45
C THR A 58 0.00 7.43 11.90
N SER A 59 -0.12 8.24 12.95
CA SER A 59 -1.40 8.79 13.40
C SER A 59 -1.30 10.31 13.49
N ASP A 60 -2.37 10.99 13.09
CA ASP A 60 -2.55 12.43 13.27
C ASP A 60 -3.50 12.77 14.44
N GLY A 61 -3.84 11.78 15.26
CA GLY A 61 -4.78 11.90 16.38
C GLY A 61 -6.25 11.69 16.01
N SER A 62 -6.61 11.78 14.72
CA SER A 62 -7.97 11.53 14.23
C SER A 62 -8.05 10.21 13.47
N GLN A 63 -7.04 9.93 12.65
CA GLN A 63 -6.96 8.73 11.83
C GLN A 63 -5.55 8.13 11.90
N MET A 64 -5.41 7.00 11.25
CA MET A 64 -4.13 6.36 10.98
C MET A 64 -3.94 6.16 9.49
N THR A 65 -2.71 6.31 9.07
CA THR A 65 -2.28 6.19 7.68
C THR A 65 -1.16 5.17 7.61
N ILE A 66 -1.24 4.25 6.65
CA ILE A 66 -0.12 3.36 6.33
C ILE A 66 1.04 4.23 5.84
N GLU A 67 2.20 4.10 6.46
CA GLU A 67 3.37 4.89 6.10
C GLU A 67 3.78 4.57 4.66
N HIS A 68 3.80 5.60 3.82
CA HIS A 68 4.10 5.47 2.41
C HIS A 68 4.91 6.65 1.91
N THR A 69 5.58 6.44 0.79
CA THR A 69 6.23 7.51 0.04
C THR A 69 5.93 7.35 -1.44
N ILE A 70 5.72 8.47 -2.12
CA ILE A 70 5.68 8.54 -3.57
C ILE A 70 6.99 9.17 -4.03
N ASP A 71 7.73 8.47 -4.88
CA ASP A 71 8.97 8.94 -5.47
C ASP A 71 9.04 8.59 -6.97
N ASN A 72 10.23 8.64 -7.56
CA ASN A 72 10.45 8.41 -8.99
C ASN A 72 9.53 9.28 -9.87
N ASN A 73 9.52 10.59 -9.60
CA ASN A 73 8.68 11.57 -10.29
C ASN A 73 7.17 11.21 -10.26
N GLY A 74 6.68 10.72 -9.13
CA GLY A 74 5.28 10.37 -8.96
C GLY A 74 4.91 8.96 -9.46
N LYS A 75 5.86 8.19 -10.00
CA LYS A 75 5.58 6.89 -10.62
C LYS A 75 5.69 5.71 -9.66
N ARG A 76 6.36 5.86 -8.52
CA ARG A 76 6.60 4.75 -7.61
C ARG A 76 6.04 5.05 -6.22
N LEU A 77 5.13 4.20 -5.76
CA LEU A 77 4.57 4.19 -4.42
C LEU A 77 5.24 3.09 -3.61
N ARG A 78 5.77 3.43 -2.44
CA ARG A 78 6.39 2.47 -1.52
C ARG A 78 5.63 2.46 -0.20
N LEU A 79 5.10 1.30 0.17
CA LEU A 79 4.41 1.06 1.44
C LEU A 79 5.41 0.45 2.43
N ALA A 80 5.66 1.11 3.56
CA ALA A 80 6.69 0.69 4.50
C ALA A 80 6.24 -0.51 5.35
N LEU A 81 7.03 -1.58 5.32
CA LEU A 81 6.79 -2.75 6.17
C LEU A 81 7.17 -2.47 7.63
N ALA A 82 6.45 -3.10 8.55
CA ALA A 82 6.77 -3.13 9.98
C ALA A 82 8.16 -3.77 10.18
N SER A 83 8.89 -3.31 11.21
CA SER A 83 10.26 -3.79 11.48
C SER A 83 10.32 -5.27 11.85
N ASP A 84 9.22 -5.81 12.36
CA ASP A 84 9.05 -7.16 12.91
C ASP A 84 8.13 -8.03 12.04
N VAL A 85 7.86 -7.63 10.78
CA VAL A 85 6.98 -8.35 9.85
C VAL A 85 7.39 -9.83 9.66
N GLU A 86 8.68 -10.15 9.75
CA GLU A 86 9.21 -11.52 9.67
C GLU A 86 8.80 -12.39 10.87
N THR A 87 8.62 -11.80 12.05
CA THR A 87 8.16 -12.52 13.24
C THR A 87 6.64 -12.74 13.22
N ALA A 88 5.92 -11.92 12.47
CA ALA A 88 4.51 -12.10 12.19
C ALA A 88 4.26 -13.13 11.06
N ALA A 89 5.31 -13.56 10.35
CA ALA A 89 5.24 -14.50 9.23
C ALA A 89 4.88 -15.92 9.68
N SER A 90 3.58 -16.15 9.87
CA SER A 90 2.99 -17.48 9.71
C SER A 90 3.00 -17.88 8.23
N ALA A 91 2.88 -19.17 7.94
CA ALA A 91 2.62 -19.59 6.57
C ALA A 91 1.34 -18.90 6.04
N ASP A 92 1.37 -18.47 4.78
CA ASP A 92 0.20 -17.92 4.06
C ASP A 92 -0.23 -16.50 4.47
N LEU A 93 0.73 -15.63 4.79
CA LEU A 93 0.49 -14.20 4.87
C LEU A 93 0.18 -13.63 3.47
N GLU A 94 -0.89 -12.84 3.38
CA GLU A 94 -1.29 -12.16 2.15
C GLU A 94 -1.56 -10.69 2.44
N VAL A 95 -1.23 -9.84 1.46
CA VAL A 95 -1.66 -8.45 1.43
C VAL A 95 -2.59 -8.28 0.24
N GLU A 96 -3.76 -7.70 0.47
CA GLU A 96 -4.70 -7.35 -0.59
C GLU A 96 -4.85 -5.83 -0.67
N LEU A 97 -4.44 -5.28 -1.81
CA LEU A 97 -4.62 -3.89 -2.15
C LEU A 97 -5.98 -3.72 -2.83
N LYS A 98 -6.92 -3.02 -2.19
CA LYS A 98 -8.26 -2.76 -2.73
C LYS A 98 -8.20 -1.59 -3.71
N LEU A 99 -7.60 -1.82 -4.87
CA LEU A 99 -7.45 -0.81 -5.93
C LEU A 99 -8.81 -0.29 -6.43
N ASN A 100 -9.87 -1.10 -6.33
CA ASN A 100 -11.23 -0.69 -6.65
C ASN A 100 -11.79 0.40 -5.70
N LEU A 101 -11.15 0.62 -4.55
CA LEU A 101 -11.47 1.69 -3.59
C LEU A 101 -10.49 2.87 -3.68
N ALA A 102 -9.47 2.79 -4.53
CA ALA A 102 -8.45 3.82 -4.72
C ALA A 102 -8.96 4.91 -5.70
N ASN A 103 -9.95 5.69 -5.27
CA ASN A 103 -10.60 6.69 -6.10
C ASN A 103 -9.60 7.77 -6.55
N GLN A 104 -9.45 8.00 -7.86
CA GLN A 104 -8.52 9.00 -8.42
C GLN A 104 -7.07 8.90 -7.90
N ALA A 105 -6.66 7.72 -7.44
CA ALA A 105 -5.32 7.44 -6.93
C ALA A 105 -4.20 7.62 -7.98
N PHE A 106 -4.59 7.71 -9.25
CA PHE A 106 -3.71 7.90 -10.40
C PHE A 106 -4.26 9.00 -11.31
N LYS A 107 -3.35 9.84 -11.81
CA LYS A 107 -3.61 10.89 -12.80
C LYS A 107 -2.77 10.65 -14.04
N LEU A 108 -3.34 10.91 -15.21
CA LEU A 108 -2.59 10.95 -16.47
C LEU A 108 -1.84 12.27 -16.57
N THR A 109 -0.54 12.22 -16.88
CA THR A 109 0.28 13.41 -17.06
C THR A 109 0.29 13.89 -18.51
N SER A 110 0.11 12.99 -19.47
CA SER A 110 -0.01 13.31 -20.89
C SER A 110 -0.75 12.19 -21.67
N GLY A 111 -1.31 12.52 -22.85
CA GLY A 111 -1.83 11.54 -23.82
C GLY A 111 -3.32 11.15 -23.71
N SER A 112 -3.87 10.70 -24.85
CA SER A 112 -5.13 9.97 -24.96
C SER A 112 -4.86 8.46 -24.81
N GLN A 113 -5.52 7.79 -23.86
CA GLN A 113 -5.55 6.32 -23.64
C GLN A 113 -4.35 5.54 -24.24
N GLY A 114 -3.16 5.74 -23.69
CA GLY A 114 -1.93 5.05 -24.14
C GLY A 114 -1.24 4.34 -22.98
N THR A 115 -1.62 3.08 -22.75
CA THR A 115 -0.96 2.06 -21.90
C THR A 115 -0.30 2.56 -20.61
N VAL A 116 -1.13 2.95 -19.65
CA VAL A 116 -0.74 2.93 -18.24
C VAL A 116 -0.83 1.50 -17.72
N ALA A 117 0.27 0.97 -17.19
CA ALA A 117 0.29 -0.32 -16.52
C ALA A 117 0.80 -0.15 -15.08
N LEU A 118 0.36 -1.03 -14.18
CA LEU A 118 0.78 -1.05 -12.78
C LEU A 118 1.55 -2.34 -12.52
N THR A 119 2.78 -2.23 -12.07
CA THR A 119 3.57 -3.38 -11.59
C THR A 119 3.61 -3.35 -10.06
N VAL A 120 3.57 -4.54 -9.45
CA VAL A 120 3.64 -4.69 -7.99
C VAL A 120 4.82 -5.59 -7.65
N GLY A 121 5.63 -5.18 -6.68
CA GLY A 121 6.74 -5.99 -6.19
C GLY A 121 7.01 -5.76 -4.71
N ALA A 122 7.78 -6.65 -4.12
CA ALA A 122 8.25 -6.53 -2.75
C ALA A 122 9.78 -6.37 -2.77
N LEU A 123 10.28 -5.43 -1.94
CA LEU A 123 11.70 -5.17 -1.77
C LEU A 123 12.09 -5.41 -0.31
N TRP A 124 13.00 -6.34 -0.07
CA TRP A 124 13.53 -6.67 1.26
C TRP A 124 15.05 -6.81 1.22
N ASN A 125 15.77 -6.10 2.09
CA ASN A 125 17.24 -6.17 2.20
C ASN A 125 17.98 -6.11 0.85
N ALA A 126 17.50 -5.27 -0.07
CA ALA A 126 17.98 -5.09 -1.47
C ALA A 126 17.61 -6.20 -2.48
N SER A 127 16.88 -7.24 -2.09
CA SER A 127 16.28 -8.21 -3.01
C SER A 127 14.89 -7.74 -3.45
N TYR A 128 14.63 -7.73 -4.76
CA TYR A 128 13.34 -7.36 -5.37
C TYR A 128 12.70 -8.57 -6.04
N THR A 129 11.44 -8.83 -5.72
CA THR A 129 10.60 -9.83 -6.39
C THR A 129 9.32 -9.13 -6.85
N ALA A 130 8.94 -9.31 -8.12
CA ALA A 130 7.72 -8.73 -8.69
C ALA A 130 6.89 -9.81 -9.38
N ASP A 131 5.60 -9.57 -9.45
CA ASP A 131 4.61 -10.34 -10.21
C ASP A 131 3.99 -9.44 -11.29
#